data_AF-A0A1I2Q1D7-F1
#
_entry.id   AF-A0A1I2Q1D7-F1
#
_cell.length_a   1.000
_cell.length_b   1.000
_cell.length_c   1.000
_cell.angle_alpha   90.00
_cell.angle_beta   90.00
_cell.angle_gamma   90.00
#
_symmetry.space_group_name_H-M   'P 1'
#
loop_
_entity.id
_entity.type
_entity.pdbx_description
1 polymer ?
#
loop_
_entity_poly.entity_id
_entity_poly.type
_entity_poly.pdbx_seq_one_letter_code
_entity_poly.pdbx_strand_id
1 'polypeptide(L)'
;MVTWSSDNITFEDFTTWNPYLGMEVGMTRKITEKTRGYEWTRCDTVFPPENERMSIEEMLLGFTINGAKQLGIEDKKGSITAGKDADYLVFDKDLLTTEKEGFSYNKPTDVYFAGKRVN
;
A
#
# COMPACT_ATOMS: atom_id res chain seq x y z
N MET A 1 -5.60 -16.45 1.01
CA MET A 1 -5.30 -15.12 1.59
C MET A 1 -3.93 -14.71 1.08
N VAL A 2 -3.78 -13.48 0.59
CA VAL A 2 -2.51 -12.95 0.05
C VAL A 2 -2.11 -11.72 0.85
N THR A 3 -0.81 -11.55 1.07
CA THR A 3 -0.21 -10.46 1.82
C THR A 3 0.84 -9.75 0.97
N TRP A 4 1.11 -8.48 1.31
CA TRP A 4 2.08 -7.66 0.59
C TRP A 4 3.13 -7.11 1.56
N SER A 5 4.36 -6.99 1.08
CA SER A 5 5.47 -6.34 1.78
C SER A 5 6.35 -5.63 0.74
N SER A 6 7.23 -4.74 1.20
CA SER A 6 8.20 -4.06 0.33
C SER A 6 9.44 -4.90 0.04
N ASP A 7 9.72 -5.90 0.89
CA ASP A 7 10.96 -6.70 0.91
C ASP A 7 12.25 -5.84 0.90
N ASN A 8 12.15 -4.59 1.36
CA ASN A 8 13.30 -3.69 1.37
C ASN A 8 13.97 -3.67 2.75
N ILE A 9 15.28 -3.93 2.74
CA ILE A 9 16.16 -3.94 3.90
C ILE A 9 17.18 -2.79 3.89
N THR A 10 17.26 -2.04 2.78
CA THR A 10 18.18 -0.92 2.61
C THR A 10 17.71 0.27 3.43
N PHE A 11 18.55 0.69 4.37
CA PHE A 11 18.30 1.87 5.19
C PHE A 11 18.13 3.12 4.31
N GLU A 12 17.21 4.01 4.70
CA GLU A 12 16.88 5.28 4.00
C GLU A 12 16.28 5.17 2.60
N ASP A 13 16.06 3.97 2.06
CA ASP A 13 15.28 3.80 0.82
C ASP A 13 13.76 3.87 1.10
N PHE A 14 13.29 5.09 1.39
CA PHE A 14 11.89 5.39 1.63
C PHE A 14 11.01 5.22 0.38
N THR A 15 11.61 5.16 -0.82
CA THR A 15 10.88 5.01 -2.08
C THR A 15 10.22 3.65 -2.14
N THR A 16 10.97 2.59 -1.83
CA THR A 16 10.45 1.22 -1.86
C THR A 16 9.76 0.81 -0.56
N TRP A 17 9.98 1.53 0.55
CA TRP A 17 9.16 1.39 1.78
C TRP A 17 7.75 1.93 1.63
N ASN A 18 7.50 2.76 0.62
CA ASN A 18 6.19 3.35 0.37
C ASN A 18 5.17 2.25 -0.04
N PRO A 19 4.16 1.94 0.79
CA PRO A 19 3.18 0.91 0.46
C PRO A 19 2.39 1.27 -0.80
N TYR A 20 2.18 2.56 -1.08
CA TYR A 20 1.44 3.01 -2.25
C TYR A 20 2.17 2.73 -3.56
N LEU A 21 3.51 2.59 -3.54
CA LEU A 21 4.27 2.11 -4.70
C LEU A 21 3.91 0.66 -5.00
N GLY A 22 3.93 -0.21 -3.99
CA GLY A 22 3.51 -1.60 -4.12
C GLY A 22 2.07 -1.73 -4.60
N MET A 23 1.17 -0.89 -4.08
CA MET A 23 -0.24 -0.82 -4.52
C MET A 23 -0.37 -0.42 -5.99
N GLU A 24 0.32 0.64 -6.43
CA GLU A 24 0.33 1.05 -7.84
C GLU A 24 0.83 -0.08 -8.74
N VAL A 25 1.97 -0.68 -8.40
CA VAL A 25 2.56 -1.77 -9.19
C VAL A 25 1.67 -3.01 -9.19
N GLY A 26 1.01 -3.35 -8.08
CA GLY A 26 0.06 -4.46 -8.01
C GLY A 26 -1.17 -4.25 -8.91
N MET A 27 -1.71 -3.02 -8.94
CA MET A 27 -2.90 -2.67 -9.73
C MET A 27 -2.62 -2.45 -11.22
N THR A 28 -1.41 -2.01 -11.57
CA THR A 28 -1.03 -1.67 -12.95
C THR A 28 -0.16 -2.73 -13.62
N ARG A 29 0.59 -3.50 -12.81
CA ARG A 29 1.65 -4.42 -13.23
C ARG A 29 2.74 -3.71 -14.05
N LYS A 30 2.97 -2.42 -13.79
CA LYS A 30 3.85 -1.54 -14.58
C LYS A 30 4.45 -0.42 -13.70
N ILE A 31 5.64 0.05 -14.05
CA ILE A 31 6.24 1.28 -13.50
C ILE A 31 6.41 2.25 -14.67
N THR A 32 5.88 3.46 -14.52
CA THR A 32 5.88 4.51 -15.56
C THR A 32 6.56 5.78 -15.06
N GLU A 33 6.61 6.81 -15.89
CA GLU A 33 7.03 8.17 -15.52
C GLU A 33 6.11 8.82 -14.47
N LYS A 34 4.85 8.37 -14.36
CA LYS A 34 3.90 8.84 -13.34
C LYS A 34 4.04 8.11 -12.01
N THR A 35 4.76 6.99 -11.98
CA THR A 35 4.99 6.21 -10.77
C THR A 35 6.14 6.82 -9.98
N ARG A 36 5.99 6.97 -8.66
CA ARG A 36 7.05 7.36 -7.73
C ARG A 36 8.00 6.19 -7.47
N GLY A 37 8.64 5.69 -8.52
CA GLY A 37 9.67 4.65 -8.51
C GLY A 37 10.97 5.12 -9.15
N TYR A 38 11.99 4.28 -9.12
CA TYR A 38 13.26 4.58 -9.76
C TYR A 38 13.16 4.55 -11.28
N GLU A 39 13.85 5.45 -11.97
CA GLU A 39 13.80 5.53 -13.43
C GLU A 39 14.24 4.23 -14.12
N TRP A 40 15.29 3.58 -13.61
CA TRP A 40 15.77 2.29 -14.15
C TRP A 40 14.83 1.12 -13.91
N THR A 41 13.76 1.30 -13.12
CA THR A 41 12.72 0.27 -12.90
C THR A 41 11.51 0.42 -13.81
N ARG A 42 11.47 1.48 -14.63
CA ARG A 42 10.39 1.71 -15.59
C ARG A 42 10.35 0.59 -16.64
N CYS A 43 9.15 0.26 -17.08
CA CYS A 43 8.93 -0.76 -18.10
C CYS A 43 7.93 -0.28 -19.15
N ASP A 44 8.21 -0.57 -20.42
CA ASP A 44 7.35 -0.15 -21.54
C ASP A 44 6.07 -0.99 -21.63
N THR A 45 6.15 -2.23 -21.19
CA THR A 45 5.06 -3.22 -21.25
C THR A 45 4.58 -3.62 -19.87
N VAL A 46 3.31 -4.03 -19.79
CA VAL A 46 2.71 -4.63 -18.60
C VAL A 46 3.38 -5.97 -18.31
N PHE A 47 3.77 -6.21 -17.05
CA PHE A 47 4.41 -7.47 -16.67
C PHE A 47 3.38 -8.63 -16.76
N PRO A 48 3.59 -9.65 -17.60
CA PRO A 48 2.59 -10.69 -17.84
C PRO A 48 2.44 -11.65 -16.64
N PRO A 49 1.24 -12.22 -16.39
CA PRO A 49 -0.01 -12.02 -17.13
C PRO A 49 -0.68 -10.68 -16.82
N GLU A 50 -1.35 -10.07 -17.80
CA GLU A 50 -2.08 -8.81 -17.58
C GLU A 50 -3.31 -8.99 -16.67
N ASN A 51 -3.93 -10.16 -16.66
CA ASN A 51 -5.09 -10.48 -15.83
C ASN A 51 -4.73 -10.75 -14.35
N GLU A 52 -3.45 -10.70 -13.98
CA GLU A 52 -2.97 -10.77 -12.58
C GLU A 52 -2.85 -9.36 -11.94
N ARG A 53 -3.49 -8.35 -12.53
CA ARG A 53 -3.65 -7.04 -11.88
C ARG A 53 -4.61 -7.17 -10.71
N MET A 54 -4.20 -6.66 -9.56
CA MET A 54 -5.03 -6.67 -8.36
C MET A 54 -6.06 -5.52 -8.38
N SER A 55 -7.19 -5.73 -7.74
CA SER A 55 -8.11 -4.67 -7.35
C SER A 55 -7.56 -3.84 -6.19
N ILE A 56 -8.08 -2.62 -6.00
CA ILE A 56 -7.68 -1.78 -4.86
C ILE A 56 -8.09 -2.43 -3.54
N GLU A 57 -9.23 -3.12 -3.49
CA GLU A 57 -9.70 -3.85 -2.33
C GLU A 57 -8.73 -4.96 -1.92
N GLU A 58 -8.24 -5.75 -2.89
CA GLU A 58 -7.23 -6.79 -2.61
C GLU A 58 -5.91 -6.19 -2.15
N MET A 59 -5.50 -5.05 -2.72
CA MET A 59 -4.29 -4.35 -2.26
C MET A 59 -4.45 -3.86 -0.82
N LEU A 60 -5.57 -3.22 -0.48
CA LEU A 60 -5.85 -2.75 0.87
C LEU A 60 -5.90 -3.92 1.87
N LEU A 61 -6.59 -5.01 1.54
CA LEU A 61 -6.65 -6.19 2.41
C LEU A 61 -5.27 -6.81 2.64
N GLY A 62 -4.45 -6.91 1.59
CA GLY A 62 -3.11 -7.49 1.67
C GLY A 62 -2.12 -6.66 2.50
N PHE A 63 -2.24 -5.33 2.47
CA PHE A 63 -1.42 -4.40 3.27
C PHE A 63 -1.96 -4.14 4.68
N THR A 64 -3.16 -4.63 5.01
CA THR A 64 -3.79 -4.40 6.32
C THR A 64 -4.09 -5.72 7.04
N ILE A 65 -5.32 -6.23 6.94
CA ILE A 65 -5.80 -7.34 7.75
C ILE A 65 -5.11 -8.66 7.43
N ASN A 66 -4.76 -8.91 6.16
CA ASN A 66 -4.11 -10.17 5.79
C ASN A 66 -2.68 -10.23 6.36
N GLY A 67 -1.94 -9.13 6.32
CA GLY A 67 -0.62 -9.03 6.95
C GLY A 67 -0.68 -9.24 8.45
N ALA A 68 -1.66 -8.62 9.13
CA ALA A 68 -1.89 -8.82 10.56
C ALA A 68 -2.19 -10.30 10.91
N LYS A 69 -3.00 -10.99 10.09
CA LYS A 69 -3.30 -12.41 10.26
C LYS A 69 -2.09 -13.30 10.04
N GLN A 70 -1.27 -13.00 9.03
CA GLN A 70 -0.03 -13.75 8.78
C GLN A 70 0.94 -13.67 9.97
N LEU A 71 0.95 -12.53 10.67
CA LEU A 71 1.78 -12.30 11.85
C LEU A 71 1.14 -12.74 13.17
N GLY A 72 -0.14 -13.18 13.16
CA GLY A 72 -0.87 -13.56 14.37
C GLY A 72 -1.17 -12.40 15.33
N ILE A 73 -1.37 -11.20 14.80
CA ILE A 73 -1.64 -9.96 15.57
C ILE A 73 -2.97 -9.29 15.17
N GLU A 74 -3.83 -10.01 14.45
CA GLU A 74 -5.10 -9.51 13.95
C GLU A 74 -6.12 -9.22 15.04
N ASP A 75 -5.91 -9.69 16.27
CA ASP A 75 -6.72 -9.32 17.44
C ASP A 75 -6.49 -7.86 17.87
N LYS A 76 -5.32 -7.30 17.51
CA LYS A 76 -4.93 -5.91 17.81
C LYS A 76 -4.83 -5.00 16.59
N LYS A 77 -4.50 -5.52 15.41
CA LYS A 77 -4.14 -4.69 14.24
C LYS A 77 -4.87 -5.08 12.95
N GLY A 78 -4.67 -4.27 11.92
CA GLY A 78 -5.03 -4.58 10.53
C GLY A 78 -6.48 -4.28 10.13
N SER A 79 -7.35 -3.80 11.02
CA SER A 79 -8.69 -3.33 10.63
C SER A 79 -9.21 -2.26 11.59
N ILE A 80 -10.15 -1.44 11.12
CA ILE A 80 -10.89 -0.48 11.96
C ILE A 80 -12.06 -1.24 12.60
N THR A 81 -11.87 -1.69 13.83
CA THR A 81 -12.86 -2.47 14.58
C THR A 81 -12.69 -2.19 16.06
N ALA A 82 -13.79 -2.01 16.81
CA ALA A 82 -13.72 -1.75 18.24
C ALA A 82 -12.93 -2.86 18.98
N GLY A 83 -12.05 -2.45 19.90
CA GLY A 83 -11.17 -3.35 20.65
C GLY A 83 -9.75 -3.52 20.08
N LYS A 84 -9.49 -2.98 18.88
CA LYS A 84 -8.16 -2.94 18.25
C LYS A 84 -7.40 -1.64 18.57
N ASP A 85 -6.10 -1.64 18.30
CA ASP A 85 -5.28 -0.44 18.37
C ASP A 85 -5.79 0.61 17.38
N ALA A 86 -5.87 1.86 17.83
CA ALA A 86 -6.29 2.99 17.00
C ALA A 86 -5.15 3.47 16.08
N ASP A 87 -4.69 2.56 15.22
CA ASP A 87 -3.70 2.78 14.16
C ASP A 87 -4.45 2.97 12.83
N TYR A 88 -4.56 4.22 12.37
CA TYR A 88 -5.28 4.53 11.14
C TYR A 88 -4.73 5.76 10.44
N LEU A 89 -5.09 5.86 9.16
CA LEU A 89 -4.70 6.93 8.27
C LEU A 89 -5.96 7.68 7.83
N VAL A 90 -5.87 9.00 7.75
CA VAL A 90 -6.92 9.85 7.17
C VAL A 90 -6.43 10.34 5.82
N PHE A 91 -7.31 10.30 4.82
CA PHE A 91 -7.04 10.81 3.47
C PHE A 91 -8.09 11.88 3.14
N ASP A 92 -7.69 12.86 2.33
CA ASP A 92 -8.56 13.90 1.77
C ASP A 92 -9.31 13.45 0.50
N LYS A 93 -9.03 12.23 0.04
CA LYS A 93 -9.63 11.59 -1.13
C LYS A 93 -9.95 10.13 -0.87
N ASP A 94 -10.87 9.61 -1.67
CA ASP A 94 -11.24 8.21 -1.63
C ASP A 94 -10.23 7.36 -2.43
N LEU A 95 -9.52 6.49 -1.72
CA LEU A 95 -8.54 5.59 -2.33
C LEU A 95 -9.18 4.50 -3.20
N LEU A 96 -10.45 4.15 -2.96
CA LEU A 96 -11.16 3.11 -3.72
C LEU A 96 -11.48 3.55 -5.15
N THR A 97 -11.54 4.86 -5.38
CA THR A 97 -11.92 5.46 -6.67
C THR A 97 -10.81 6.29 -7.31
N THR A 98 -9.66 6.45 -6.64
CA THR A 98 -8.49 7.17 -7.14
C THR A 98 -7.86 6.46 -8.34
N GLU A 99 -7.28 7.23 -9.27
CA GLU A 99 -6.54 6.69 -10.41
C GLU A 99 -5.39 5.77 -9.98
N LYS A 100 -5.21 4.68 -10.75
CA LYS A 100 -4.18 3.67 -10.46
C LYS A 100 -2.78 4.17 -10.81
N GLU A 101 -2.62 4.87 -11.92
CA GLU A 101 -1.34 5.50 -12.28
C GLU A 101 -1.08 6.70 -11.37
N GLY A 102 0.12 6.77 -10.80
CA GLY A 102 0.47 7.80 -9.81
C GLY A 102 -0.09 7.55 -8.41
N PHE A 103 -0.75 6.42 -8.15
CA PHE A 103 -1.25 6.04 -6.82
C PHE A 103 -0.13 6.05 -5.75
N SER A 104 1.11 5.79 -6.15
CA SER A 104 2.32 5.89 -5.32
C SER A 104 2.59 7.27 -4.71
N TYR A 105 1.96 8.33 -5.21
CA TYR A 105 2.01 9.68 -4.62
C TYR A 105 0.96 9.93 -3.54
N ASN A 106 0.09 8.96 -3.26
CA ASN A 106 -0.85 9.05 -2.14
C ASN A 106 -0.10 9.34 -0.83
N LYS A 107 -0.67 10.23 -0.04
CA LYS A 107 -0.14 10.60 1.26
C LYS A 107 -1.33 10.85 2.19
N PRO A 108 -1.34 10.26 3.40
CA PRO A 108 -2.37 10.55 4.37
C PRO A 108 -2.23 12.00 4.86
N THR A 109 -3.36 12.67 5.08
CA THR A 109 -3.44 13.98 5.74
C THR A 109 -3.10 13.85 7.21
N ASP A 110 -3.61 12.81 7.88
CA ASP A 110 -3.31 12.51 9.28
C ASP A 110 -2.89 11.06 9.49
N VAL A 111 -1.95 10.88 10.41
CA VAL A 111 -1.48 9.55 10.85
C VAL A 111 -1.76 9.42 12.34
N TYR A 112 -2.54 8.41 12.70
CA TYR A 112 -2.79 8.05 14.10
C TYR A 112 -2.08 6.75 14.43
N PHE A 113 -1.33 6.77 15.53
CA PHE A 113 -0.67 5.61 16.11
C PHE A 113 -1.10 5.47 17.57
N ALA A 114 -1.70 4.34 17.92
CA ALA A 114 -2.30 4.07 19.22
C ALA A 114 -3.20 5.22 19.72
N GLY A 115 -3.98 5.81 18.81
CA GLY A 115 -4.92 6.90 19.11
C GLY A 115 -4.30 8.29 19.23
N LYS A 116 -2.99 8.44 19.03
CA LYS A 116 -2.30 9.74 19.00
C LYS A 116 -1.96 10.14 17.58
N ARG A 117 -2.23 11.40 17.21
CA ARG A 117 -1.76 11.97 15.95
C ARG A 117 -0.23 12.14 16.00
N VAL A 118 0.48 11.73 14.96
CA VAL A 118 1.96 11.67 14.94
C VAL A 118 2.63 12.41 13.78
N ASN A 119 1.87 13.21 13.02
CA ASN A 119 2.37 14.03 11.91
C ASN A 119 2.00 15.51 12.04
#